data_AF-A0A091SPT2-F1
#
_entry.id   AF-A0A091SPT2-F1
#
_cell.length_a   1.000
_cell.length_b   1.000
_cell.length_c   1.000
_cell.angle_alpha   90.00
_cell.angle_beta   90.00
_cell.angle_gamma   90.00
#
_symmetry.space_group_name_H-M   'P 1'
#
loop_
_entity.id
_entity.type
_entity.pdbx_description
1 polymer ?
#
loop_
_entity_poly.entity_id
_entity_poly.type
_entity_poly.pdbx_seq_one_letter_code
_entity_poly.pdbx_strand_id
1 'polypeptide(L)'
;PCYLRDWEMQVHFKIHGQGKKNLNGDGFAIWYTKDRMQPGPVFGSKDNFLGLGVFVDTYPNEEKQQERVFPYISAMVNNGSLTYDHDRDGRPTELGGCTAMVRNLNHDTFLVIRYVKRRLTVLIDIDGKHEWRECIDVPGVRLPRGYYFGTSSVTGDLSDNHDIISLKLYQLTVERTPEEEKRDREVYLPVVDNLKLP
;
A
#
# COMPACT_ATOMS: atom_id res chain seq x y z
N PRO A 1 16.97 -4.25 -5.11
CA PRO A 1 17.03 -3.52 -3.82
C PRO A 1 17.17 -2.00 -4.05
N CYS A 2 16.31 -1.21 -3.39
CA CYS A 2 16.28 0.25 -3.47
C CYS A 2 17.01 0.86 -2.27
N TYR A 3 17.94 1.78 -2.53
CA TYR A 3 18.71 2.46 -1.49
C TYR A 3 18.39 3.95 -1.36
N LEU A 4 17.34 4.41 -2.05
CA LEU A 4 16.86 5.79 -1.97
C LEU A 4 16.34 6.07 -0.55
N ARG A 5 16.69 7.25 -0.03
CA ARG A 5 16.20 7.72 1.28
C ARG A 5 14.80 8.31 1.16
N ASP A 6 14.62 9.13 0.14
CA ASP A 6 13.37 9.80 -0.18
C ASP A 6 12.97 9.42 -1.60
N TRP A 7 11.76 8.92 -1.73
CA TRP A 7 11.28 8.40 -2.98
C TRP A 7 9.78 8.59 -3.12
N GLU A 8 9.37 8.59 -4.38
CA GLU A 8 7.98 8.55 -4.77
C GLU A 8 7.80 7.44 -5.82
N MET A 9 6.85 6.55 -5.57
CA MET A 9 6.43 5.54 -6.54
C MET A 9 5.07 5.96 -7.10
N GLN A 10 5.01 6.21 -8.40
CA GLN A 10 3.75 6.41 -9.11
C GLN A 10 3.34 5.11 -9.78
N VAL A 11 2.12 4.67 -9.48
CA VAL A 11 1.52 3.43 -9.94
C VAL A 11 0.36 3.79 -10.84
N HIS A 12 0.47 3.44 -12.13
CA HIS A 12 -0.67 3.45 -13.04
C HIS A 12 -1.23 2.04 -13.06
N PHE A 13 -2.49 1.90 -12.64
CA PHE A 13 -3.15 0.61 -12.55
C PHE A 13 -4.54 0.66 -13.19
N LYS A 14 -5.16 -0.51 -13.37
CA LYS A 14 -6.56 -0.64 -13.74
C LYS A 14 -7.16 -1.88 -13.08
N ILE A 15 -8.31 -1.71 -12.45
CA ILE A 15 -9.12 -2.83 -11.94
C ILE A 15 -10.39 -2.91 -12.77
N HIS A 16 -10.63 -4.04 -13.42
CA HIS A 16 -11.82 -4.21 -14.25
C HIS A 16 -12.29 -5.66 -14.34
N GLY A 17 -13.59 -5.84 -14.52
CA GLY A 17 -14.18 -7.15 -14.65
C GLY A 17 -15.68 -7.13 -14.90
N GLN A 18 -16.21 -8.30 -15.26
CA GLN A 18 -17.62 -8.48 -15.64
C GLN A 18 -18.54 -8.77 -14.45
N GLY A 19 -17.96 -9.01 -13.27
CA GLY A 19 -18.70 -9.24 -12.02
C GLY A 19 -19.70 -8.11 -11.75
N LYS A 20 -20.97 -8.48 -11.60
CA LYS A 20 -22.07 -7.55 -11.31
C LYS A 20 -22.11 -7.23 -9.82
N LYS A 21 -22.45 -5.98 -9.48
CA LYS A 21 -22.50 -5.49 -8.08
C LYS A 21 -21.15 -5.73 -7.39
N ASN A 22 -21.14 -6.45 -6.26
CA ASN A 22 -19.98 -6.69 -5.41
C ASN A 22 -19.39 -8.10 -5.61
N LEU A 23 -19.75 -8.79 -6.70
CA LEU A 23 -19.19 -10.10 -7.04
C LEU A 23 -17.86 -9.93 -7.79
N ASN A 24 -16.88 -9.34 -7.10
CA ASN A 24 -15.54 -9.04 -7.59
C ASN A 24 -14.53 -9.22 -6.45
N GLY A 25 -13.25 -9.43 -6.77
CA GLY A 25 -12.22 -9.58 -5.75
C GLY A 25 -10.88 -10.09 -6.27
N ASP A 26 -9.85 -10.12 -5.42
CA ASP A 26 -9.85 -9.55 -4.06
C ASP A 26 -9.18 -8.17 -4.05
N GLY A 27 -8.20 -7.97 -4.93
CA GLY A 27 -7.51 -6.70 -5.10
C GLY A 27 -6.05 -6.91 -5.43
N PHE A 28 -5.23 -5.91 -5.14
CA PHE A 28 -3.79 -6.01 -5.31
C PHE A 28 -3.03 -5.25 -4.23
N ALA A 29 -1.75 -5.59 -4.10
CA ALA A 29 -0.84 -4.97 -3.15
C ALA A 29 0.40 -4.41 -3.86
N ILE A 30 0.86 -3.25 -3.37
CA ILE A 30 2.17 -2.69 -3.69
C ILE A 30 3.07 -2.85 -2.47
N TRP A 31 4.29 -3.34 -2.70
CA TRP A 31 5.21 -3.75 -1.67
C TRP A 31 6.48 -2.90 -1.68
N TYR A 32 7.01 -2.65 -0.50
CA TYR A 32 8.41 -2.31 -0.26
C TYR A 32 8.94 -3.21 0.86
N THR A 33 9.50 -4.36 0.52
CA THR A 33 9.75 -5.47 1.46
C THR A 33 11.16 -6.05 1.37
N LYS A 34 11.63 -6.65 2.47
CA LYS A 34 12.94 -7.33 2.55
C LYS A 34 13.03 -8.52 1.60
N ASP A 35 12.02 -9.39 1.66
CA ASP A 35 11.92 -10.59 0.84
C ASP A 35 11.17 -10.27 -0.46
N ARG A 36 11.44 -11.04 -1.52
CA ARG A 36 10.78 -10.93 -2.83
C ARG A 36 10.44 -12.32 -3.35
N MET A 37 9.45 -12.40 -4.25
CA MET A 37 9.07 -13.64 -4.93
C MET A 37 8.63 -14.77 -3.97
N GLN A 38 8.00 -14.42 -2.85
CA GLN A 38 7.45 -15.38 -1.91
C GLN A 38 5.92 -15.31 -2.02
N PRO A 39 5.25 -16.32 -2.60
CA PRO A 39 3.79 -16.33 -2.70
C PRO A 39 3.16 -16.51 -1.32
N GLY A 40 1.90 -16.13 -1.19
CA GLY A 40 1.15 -16.34 0.04
C GLY A 40 -0.25 -15.73 0.02
N PRO A 41 -0.93 -15.70 1.18
CA PRO A 41 -2.34 -15.34 1.26
C PRO A 41 -2.60 -13.83 1.16
N VAL A 42 -1.58 -12.98 1.34
CA VAL A 42 -1.77 -11.52 1.40
C VAL A 42 -1.68 -10.94 0.00
N PHE A 43 -2.82 -10.83 -0.68
CA PHE A 43 -2.92 -10.39 -2.09
C PHE A 43 -1.90 -11.11 -2.99
N GLY A 44 -1.69 -12.41 -2.77
CA GLY A 44 -0.78 -13.25 -3.55
C GLY A 44 0.68 -13.25 -3.07
N SER A 45 1.00 -12.53 -1.99
CA SER A 45 2.34 -12.46 -1.38
C SER A 45 2.35 -13.07 0.04
N LYS A 46 3.55 -13.37 0.56
CA LYS A 46 3.73 -13.93 1.90
C LYS A 46 3.13 -13.04 2.99
N ASP A 47 2.55 -13.69 3.99
CA ASP A 47 2.24 -13.05 5.27
C ASP A 47 3.53 -12.83 6.10
N ASN A 48 3.41 -12.14 7.24
CA ASN A 48 4.53 -11.83 8.15
C ASN A 48 5.71 -11.18 7.39
N PHE A 49 5.39 -10.27 6.48
CA PHE A 49 6.37 -9.57 5.68
C PHE A 49 7.17 -8.57 6.53
N LEU A 50 8.38 -8.26 6.08
CA LEU A 50 9.24 -7.22 6.64
C LEU A 50 9.22 -6.03 5.68
N GLY A 51 8.47 -4.98 5.99
CA GLY A 51 8.44 -3.76 5.18
C GLY A 51 7.10 -3.04 5.21
N LEU A 52 6.74 -2.44 4.07
CA LEU A 52 5.49 -1.75 3.81
C LEU A 52 4.66 -2.53 2.78
N GLY A 53 3.37 -2.69 3.07
CA GLY A 53 2.34 -3.06 2.09
C GLY A 53 1.33 -1.92 1.96
N VAL A 54 0.97 -1.58 0.72
CA VAL A 54 -0.17 -0.71 0.40
C VAL A 54 -1.16 -1.56 -0.38
N PHE A 55 -2.37 -1.71 0.16
CA PHE A 55 -3.40 -2.61 -0.34
C PHE A 55 -4.49 -1.81 -1.02
N VAL A 56 -4.91 -2.27 -2.19
CA VAL A 56 -6.12 -1.80 -2.88
C VAL A 56 -7.11 -2.95 -2.83
N ASP A 57 -7.94 -2.95 -1.80
CA ASP A 57 -8.88 -4.01 -1.49
C ASP A 57 -10.24 -3.71 -2.11
N THR A 58 -10.79 -4.67 -2.86
CA THR A 58 -12.02 -4.48 -3.64
C THR A 58 -13.20 -5.27 -3.10
N TYR A 59 -12.98 -6.16 -2.12
CA TYR A 59 -14.00 -7.04 -1.61
C TYR A 59 -14.10 -6.92 -0.08
N PRO A 60 -15.29 -6.64 0.46
CA PRO A 60 -15.46 -6.60 1.91
C PRO A 60 -15.58 -8.02 2.49
N ASN A 61 -14.57 -8.48 3.22
CA ASN A 61 -14.59 -9.78 3.90
C ASN A 61 -15.35 -9.74 5.24
N GLU A 62 -15.34 -8.61 5.96
CA GLU A 62 -16.03 -8.50 7.26
C GLU A 62 -17.56 -8.33 7.07
N GLU A 63 -18.37 -9.31 7.49
CA GLU A 63 -19.84 -9.32 7.30
C GLU A 63 -20.58 -8.12 7.94
N LYS A 64 -19.99 -7.47 8.95
CA LYS A 64 -20.60 -6.36 9.72
C LYS A 64 -19.85 -5.04 9.55
N GLN A 65 -19.58 -4.64 8.31
CA GLN A 65 -19.02 -3.33 8.01
C GLN A 65 -20.05 -2.21 8.15
N GLN A 66 -20.15 -1.59 9.33
CA GLN A 66 -20.84 -0.31 9.47
C GLN A 66 -19.95 0.90 9.18
N GLU A 67 -18.62 0.73 9.04
CA GLU A 67 -17.67 1.84 9.03
C GLU A 67 -16.84 2.02 7.75
N ARG A 68 -16.72 1.00 6.88
CA ARG A 68 -15.89 1.07 5.65
C ARG A 68 -16.71 0.85 4.39
N VAL A 69 -16.38 1.61 3.35
CA VAL A 69 -16.96 1.47 2.02
C VAL A 69 -15.87 1.02 1.06
N PHE A 70 -16.14 -0.05 0.32
CA PHE A 70 -15.20 -0.69 -0.60
C PHE A 70 -15.45 -0.24 -2.06
N PRO A 71 -14.40 -0.18 -2.90
CA PRO A 71 -13.01 -0.52 -2.62
C PRO A 71 -12.30 0.42 -1.63
N TYR A 72 -11.35 -0.12 -0.87
CA TYR A 72 -10.65 0.54 0.21
C TYR A 72 -9.14 0.43 0.04
N ILE A 73 -8.44 1.56 0.16
CA ILE A 73 -6.98 1.62 0.11
C ILE A 73 -6.47 1.73 1.53
N SER A 74 -5.57 0.85 1.93
CA SER A 74 -4.96 0.86 3.27
C SER A 74 -3.46 0.63 3.21
N ALA A 75 -2.74 0.97 4.29
CA ALA A 75 -1.32 0.70 4.42
C ALA A 75 -1.00 -0.03 5.71
N MET A 76 -0.01 -0.92 5.66
CA MET A 76 0.50 -1.68 6.80
C MET A 76 2.03 -1.68 6.78
N VAL A 77 2.62 -1.38 7.94
CA VAL A 77 4.06 -1.59 8.16
C VAL A 77 4.22 -2.79 9.09
N ASN A 78 5.07 -3.72 8.70
CA ASN A 78 5.27 -4.97 9.41
C ASN A 78 6.76 -5.26 9.59
N ASN A 79 7.13 -5.68 10.80
CA ASN A 79 8.48 -6.07 11.18
C ASN A 79 8.67 -7.61 11.11
N GLY A 80 7.69 -8.34 10.58
CA GLY A 80 7.65 -9.79 10.49
C GLY A 80 6.90 -10.48 11.64
N SER A 81 6.38 -9.74 12.64
CA SER A 81 5.61 -10.34 13.74
C SER A 81 4.10 -10.23 13.57
N LEU A 82 3.61 -9.35 12.69
CA LEU A 82 2.18 -9.15 12.47
C LEU A 82 1.68 -10.04 11.34
N THR A 83 0.42 -10.43 11.41
CA THR A 83 -0.30 -11.14 10.35
C THR A 83 -1.33 -10.21 9.74
N TYR A 84 -1.49 -10.25 8.42
CA TYR A 84 -2.60 -9.60 7.74
C TYR A 84 -3.87 -10.45 7.92
N ASP A 85 -4.84 -9.92 8.66
CA ASP A 85 -6.12 -10.57 8.92
C ASP A 85 -7.07 -10.38 7.73
N HIS A 86 -7.11 -11.34 6.81
CA HIS A 86 -7.94 -11.26 5.60
C HIS A 86 -9.44 -11.24 5.92
N ASP A 87 -9.89 -11.94 6.96
CA ASP A 87 -11.31 -11.98 7.35
C ASP A 87 -11.83 -10.62 7.86
N ARG A 88 -10.90 -9.73 8.24
CA ARG A 88 -11.18 -8.37 8.71
C ARG A 88 -10.48 -7.31 7.86
N ASP A 89 -10.18 -7.60 6.61
CA ASP A 89 -9.63 -6.65 5.62
C ASP A 89 -8.34 -5.94 6.11
N GLY A 90 -7.54 -6.61 6.94
CA GLY A 90 -6.32 -6.06 7.55
C GLY A 90 -6.52 -4.98 8.62
N ARG A 91 -7.77 -4.72 9.03
CA ARG A 91 -8.16 -3.62 9.95
C ARG A 91 -7.37 -3.57 11.26
N PRO A 92 -7.05 -4.68 11.96
CA PRO A 92 -6.32 -4.62 13.23
C PRO A 92 -4.89 -4.06 13.12
N THR A 93 -4.28 -4.13 11.94
CA THR A 93 -2.87 -3.79 11.71
C THR A 93 -2.67 -2.62 10.75
N GLU A 94 -3.75 -1.93 10.39
CA GLU A 94 -3.75 -0.82 9.47
C GLU A 94 -3.18 0.46 10.09
N LEU A 95 -2.39 1.21 9.32
CA LEU A 95 -1.88 2.54 9.68
C LEU A 95 -2.87 3.67 9.36
N GLY A 96 -3.67 3.47 8.32
CA GLY A 96 -4.68 4.39 7.81
C GLY A 96 -5.09 3.98 6.40
N GLY A 97 -6.15 4.60 5.91
CA GLY A 97 -6.75 4.25 4.63
C GLY A 97 -7.88 5.17 4.23
N CYS A 98 -8.36 4.99 3.00
CA CYS A 98 -9.48 5.74 2.45
C CYS A 98 -10.30 4.89 1.46
N THR A 99 -11.58 5.23 1.32
CA THR A 99 -12.43 4.68 0.25
C THR A 99 -12.04 5.27 -1.10
N ALA A 100 -11.95 4.40 -2.11
CA ALA A 100 -11.55 4.75 -3.47
C ALA A 100 -12.31 3.88 -4.50
N MET A 101 -13.25 4.48 -5.24
CA MET A 101 -14.08 3.77 -6.24
C MET A 101 -13.32 3.50 -7.54
N VAL A 102 -12.29 2.64 -7.47
CA VAL A 102 -11.29 2.43 -8.54
C VAL A 102 -11.69 1.42 -9.61
N ARG A 103 -12.76 0.66 -9.39
CA ARG A 103 -13.15 -0.46 -10.26
C ARG A 103 -13.95 0.02 -11.48
N ASN A 104 -13.63 -0.53 -12.65
CA ASN A 104 -14.35 -0.30 -13.92
C ASN A 104 -14.45 1.18 -14.35
N LEU A 105 -13.46 2.00 -13.97
CA LEU A 105 -13.38 3.37 -14.44
C LEU A 105 -12.99 3.43 -15.93
N ASN A 106 -13.60 4.37 -16.64
CA ASN A 106 -13.43 4.59 -18.09
C ASN A 106 -12.25 5.52 -18.43
N HIS A 107 -11.46 5.88 -17.43
CA HIS A 107 -10.26 6.70 -17.52
C HIS A 107 -9.12 6.04 -16.72
N ASP A 108 -7.94 6.64 -16.78
CA ASP A 108 -6.75 6.13 -16.11
C ASP A 108 -6.81 6.37 -14.60
N THR A 109 -6.31 5.40 -13.82
CA THR A 109 -6.28 5.46 -12.35
C THR A 109 -4.86 5.42 -11.84
N PHE A 110 -4.52 6.34 -10.94
CA PHE A 110 -3.17 6.48 -10.40
C PHE A 110 -3.15 6.45 -8.88
N LEU A 111 -2.09 5.87 -8.34
CA LEU A 111 -1.75 5.86 -6.92
C LEU A 111 -0.30 6.29 -6.77
N VAL A 112 -0.02 7.17 -5.81
CA VAL A 112 1.32 7.65 -5.48
C VAL A 112 1.64 7.25 -4.06
N ILE A 113 2.75 6.52 -3.88
CA ILE A 113 3.31 6.20 -2.57
C ILE A 113 4.56 7.06 -2.40
N ARG A 114 4.52 8.01 -1.47
CA ARG A 114 5.62 8.91 -1.17
C ARG A 114 6.18 8.61 0.21
N TYR A 115 7.49 8.43 0.29
CA TYR A 115 8.22 8.30 1.54
C TYR A 115 9.30 9.37 1.63
N VAL A 116 9.09 10.36 2.50
CA VAL A 116 9.98 11.52 2.67
C VAL A 116 10.12 11.82 4.15
N LYS A 117 11.36 12.01 4.64
CA LYS A 117 11.63 12.36 6.06
C LYS A 117 10.80 11.55 7.08
N ARG A 118 10.72 10.23 6.91
CA ARG A 118 9.92 9.30 7.75
C ARG A 118 8.41 9.55 7.76
N ARG A 119 7.88 10.24 6.74
CA ARG A 119 6.45 10.41 6.52
C ARG A 119 6.05 9.58 5.31
N LEU A 120 5.05 8.74 5.49
CA LEU A 120 4.41 7.98 4.42
C LEU A 120 3.14 8.73 4.01
N THR A 121 3.07 9.10 2.74
CA THR A 121 1.88 9.69 2.15
C THR A 121 1.43 8.83 0.99
N VAL A 122 0.13 8.51 0.93
CA VAL A 122 -0.50 7.88 -0.23
C VAL A 122 -1.50 8.86 -0.84
N LEU A 123 -1.32 9.15 -2.11
CA LEU A 123 -2.19 10.02 -2.90
C LEU A 123 -2.84 9.20 -4.02
N ILE A 124 -4.02 9.60 -4.45
CA ILE A 124 -4.72 8.94 -5.55
C ILE A 124 -5.30 9.96 -6.53
N ASP A 125 -5.35 9.58 -7.81
CA ASP A 125 -6.12 10.25 -8.86
C ASP A 125 -7.00 9.20 -9.52
N ILE A 126 -8.29 9.22 -9.16
CA ILE A 126 -9.29 8.23 -9.57
C ILE A 126 -10.54 8.90 -10.17
N ASP A 127 -10.54 10.23 -10.25
CA ASP A 127 -11.63 11.02 -10.84
C ASP A 127 -11.30 11.46 -12.27
N GLY A 128 -10.10 11.11 -12.78
CA GLY A 128 -9.63 11.47 -14.11
C GLY A 128 -9.35 12.97 -14.26
N LYS A 129 -9.07 13.66 -13.15
CA LYS A 129 -8.89 15.12 -13.12
C LYS A 129 -7.42 15.54 -13.12
N HIS A 130 -6.48 14.59 -13.01
CA HIS A 130 -5.06 14.90 -12.80
C HIS A 130 -4.83 15.70 -11.51
N GLU A 131 -5.70 15.48 -10.52
CA GLU A 131 -5.65 16.11 -9.20
C GLU A 131 -5.42 15.02 -8.14
N TRP A 132 -4.33 15.16 -7.39
CA TRP A 132 -3.99 14.22 -6.33
C TRP A 132 -4.84 14.48 -5.07
N ARG A 133 -5.64 13.48 -4.68
CA ARG A 133 -6.34 13.46 -3.41
C ARG A 133 -5.53 12.68 -2.37
N GLU A 134 -5.38 13.24 -1.18
CA GLU A 134 -4.75 12.55 -0.07
C GLU A 134 -5.63 11.40 0.45
N CYS A 135 -5.01 10.24 0.64
CA CYS A 135 -5.65 9.03 1.16
C CYS A 135 -5.07 8.62 2.52
N ILE A 136 -3.73 8.63 2.64
CA ILE A 136 -3.01 8.25 3.85
C ILE A 136 -1.92 9.28 4.08
N ASP A 137 -1.76 9.74 5.33
CA ASP A 137 -0.65 10.61 5.69
C ASP A 137 -0.16 10.35 7.13
N VAL A 138 0.91 9.57 7.25
CA VAL A 138 1.38 9.01 8.53
C VAL A 138 2.84 9.40 8.78
N PRO A 139 3.13 10.22 9.81
CA PRO A 139 4.50 10.50 10.25
C PRO A 139 5.09 9.32 11.05
N GLY A 140 6.40 9.37 11.29
CA GLY A 140 7.08 8.42 12.17
C GLY A 140 7.29 7.03 11.57
N VAL A 141 7.00 6.86 10.27
CA VAL A 141 7.24 5.59 9.56
C VAL A 141 8.73 5.43 9.30
N ARG A 142 9.33 4.36 9.80
CA ARG A 142 10.75 4.06 9.66
C ARG A 142 10.90 2.81 8.80
N LEU A 143 11.39 2.97 7.58
CA LEU A 143 11.62 1.87 6.64
C LEU A 143 13.12 1.67 6.40
N PRO A 144 13.64 0.43 6.51
CA PRO A 144 15.00 0.11 6.11
C PRO A 144 15.25 0.39 4.63
N ARG A 145 16.49 0.73 4.30
CA ARG A 145 16.97 0.77 2.91
C ARG A 145 17.36 -0.63 2.46
N GLY A 146 17.45 -0.83 1.14
CA GLY A 146 17.86 -2.09 0.53
C GLY A 146 16.73 -3.10 0.35
N TYR A 147 15.47 -2.68 0.52
CA TYR A 147 14.30 -3.53 0.28
C TYR A 147 13.89 -3.48 -1.20
N TYR A 148 12.93 -4.30 -1.59
CA TYR A 148 12.48 -4.47 -2.97
C TYR A 148 11.09 -3.87 -3.16
N PHE A 149 10.91 -3.13 -4.24
CA PHE A 149 9.58 -2.84 -4.73
C PHE A 149 8.99 -4.08 -5.41
N GLY A 150 7.70 -4.30 -5.22
CA GLY A 150 6.97 -5.38 -5.86
C GLY A 150 5.49 -5.08 -5.94
N THR A 151 4.79 -5.85 -6.74
CA THR A 151 3.32 -5.86 -6.81
C THR A 151 2.86 -7.30 -6.83
N SER A 152 1.71 -7.57 -6.23
CA SER A 152 1.05 -8.86 -6.30
C SER A 152 -0.45 -8.68 -6.30
N SER A 153 -1.17 -9.68 -6.77
CA SER A 153 -2.62 -9.74 -6.72
C SER A 153 -3.05 -11.18 -6.52
N VAL A 154 -4.26 -11.39 -6.00
CA VAL A 154 -4.90 -12.68 -5.90
C VAL A 154 -6.39 -12.53 -6.18
N THR A 155 -6.99 -13.61 -6.65
CA THR A 155 -8.43 -13.77 -6.81
C THR A 155 -8.85 -15.01 -6.04
N GLY A 156 -9.97 -14.94 -5.32
CA GLY A 156 -10.60 -16.07 -4.66
C GLY A 156 -11.75 -16.67 -5.49
N ASP A 157 -12.87 -16.92 -4.82
CA ASP A 157 -14.12 -17.35 -5.47
C ASP A 157 -14.69 -16.27 -6.42
N LEU A 158 -14.29 -15.02 -6.20
CA LEU A 158 -14.58 -13.86 -7.04
C LEU A 158 -13.30 -13.42 -7.75
N SER A 159 -13.47 -12.77 -8.90
CA SER A 159 -12.33 -12.33 -9.71
C SER A 159 -12.55 -10.98 -10.37
N ASP A 160 -11.45 -10.27 -10.54
CA ASP A 160 -11.27 -9.11 -11.41
C ASP A 160 -9.91 -9.22 -12.10
N ASN A 161 -9.74 -8.47 -13.19
CA ASN A 161 -8.43 -8.20 -13.75
C ASN A 161 -7.76 -7.09 -12.95
N HIS A 162 -6.50 -7.32 -12.58
CA HIS A 162 -5.67 -6.39 -11.81
C HIS A 162 -4.43 -6.03 -12.62
N ASP A 163 -4.55 -4.98 -13.43
CA ASP A 163 -3.50 -4.58 -14.36
C ASP A 163 -2.59 -3.52 -13.71
N ILE A 164 -1.28 -3.78 -13.71
CA ILE A 164 -0.26 -2.76 -13.42
C ILE A 164 0.31 -2.28 -14.75
N ILE A 165 -0.11 -1.09 -15.18
CA ILE A 165 0.25 -0.52 -16.49
C ILE A 165 1.65 0.09 -16.41
N SER A 166 1.99 0.78 -15.32
CA SER A 166 3.35 1.26 -15.09
C SER A 166 3.68 1.47 -13.63
N LEU A 167 4.96 1.27 -13.29
CA LEU A 167 5.58 1.63 -12.02
C LEU A 167 6.71 2.60 -12.29
N LYS A 168 6.61 3.83 -11.80
CA LYS A 168 7.63 4.87 -11.98
C LYS A 168 8.17 5.29 -10.62
N LEU A 169 9.45 5.01 -10.38
CA LEU A 169 10.15 5.39 -9.16
C LEU A 169 10.94 6.67 -9.38
N TYR A 170 10.71 7.66 -8.53
CA TYR A 170 11.40 8.93 -8.52
C TYR A 170 12.22 9.08 -7.24
N GLN A 171 13.45 9.56 -7.39
CA GLN A 171 14.23 10.05 -6.26
C GLN A 171 13.83 11.49 -5.98
N LEU A 172 13.59 11.80 -4.71
CA LEU A 172 13.28 13.16 -4.28
C LEU A 172 14.52 13.80 -3.64
N THR A 173 14.87 15.01 -4.10
CA THR A 173 15.94 15.79 -3.49
C THR A 173 15.38 16.53 -2.29
N VAL A 174 15.82 16.14 -1.09
CA VAL A 174 15.29 16.66 0.17
C VAL A 174 16.44 17.17 1.02
N GLU A 175 16.44 18.48 1.29
CA GLU A 175 17.41 19.09 2.19
C GLU A 175 17.18 18.64 3.64
N ARG A 176 18.29 18.34 4.32
CA ARG A 176 18.31 17.89 5.71
C ARG A 176 19.31 18.68 6.52
N THR A 177 18.96 18.94 7.77
CA THR A 177 19.94 19.44 8.73
C THR A 177 20.88 18.30 9.16
N PRO A 178 22.09 18.60 9.68
CA PRO A 178 23.00 17.58 10.21
C PRO A 178 22.37 16.71 11.30
N GLU A 179 21.47 17.28 12.10
CA GLU A 179 20.71 16.56 13.14
C GLU A 179 19.73 15.56 12.52
N GLU A 180 19.04 15.95 11.46
CA GLU A 180 18.14 15.05 10.71
C GLU A 180 18.92 13.90 10.07
N GLU A 181 20.10 14.17 9.50
CA GLU A 181 20.97 13.12 8.96
C GLU A 181 21.43 12.13 10.03
N LYS A 182 21.75 12.62 11.23
CA LYS A 182 22.19 11.78 12.35
C LYS A 182 21.03 10.96 12.92
N ARG A 183 19.83 11.55 12.99
CA ARG A 183 18.60 10.88 13.42
C ARG A 183 18.23 9.77 12.44
N ASP A 184 18.26 10.06 11.14
CA ASP A 184 17.88 9.17 10.03
C ASP A 184 18.97 8.14 9.68
N ARG A 185 19.98 8.02 10.53
CA ARG A 185 21.01 6.99 10.43
C ARG A 185 20.38 5.62 10.68
N GLU A 186 20.72 4.68 9.80
CA GLU A 186 20.38 3.26 9.77
C GLU A 186 19.13 2.79 10.54
N VAL A 187 18.06 2.54 9.77
CA VAL A 187 16.88 1.80 10.21
C VAL A 187 17.06 0.32 9.84
N TYR A 188 17.06 -0.57 10.82
CA TYR A 188 17.23 -2.01 10.60
C TYR A 188 15.91 -2.79 10.55
N LEU A 189 14.90 -2.32 11.27
CA LEU A 189 13.57 -2.93 11.30
C LEU A 189 12.49 -1.90 10.94
N PRO A 190 11.46 -2.31 10.18
CA PRO A 190 10.29 -1.49 9.95
C PRO A 190 9.56 -1.21 11.26
N VAL A 191 9.22 0.05 11.52
CA VAL A 191 8.42 0.45 12.69
C VAL A 191 7.72 1.77 12.42
N VAL A 192 6.63 2.03 13.14
CA VAL A 192 5.94 3.33 13.15
C VAL A 192 6.05 3.90 14.55
N ASP A 193 6.68 5.06 14.69
CA ASP A 193 6.84 5.75 15.97
C ASP A 193 5.44 6.07 16.55
N ASN A 194 5.25 5.86 17.85
CA ASN A 194 4.01 6.14 18.60
C ASN A 194 2.75 5.38 18.18
N LEU A 195 2.85 4.35 17.33
CA LEU A 195 1.74 3.46 17.04
C LEU A 195 1.86 2.17 17.85
N LYS A 196 0.92 1.92 18.77
CA LYS A 196 0.77 0.62 19.43
C LYS A 196 -0.11 -0.24 18.53
N LEU A 197 0.53 -0.99 17.63
CA LEU A 197 -0.14 -2.10 16.96
C LEU A 197 -0.37 -3.22 17.99
N PRO A 198 -1.53 -3.91 17.95
CA PRO A 198 -1.90 -4.95 18.91
C PRO A 198 -0.93 -6.13 18.93
#